data_AF-A0AA39R3U7-F1
#
_entry.id   AF-A0AA39R3U7-F1
#
_cell.length_a   1.000
_cell.length_b   1.000
_cell.length_c   1.000
_cell.angle_alpha   90.00
_cell.angle_beta   90.00
_cell.angle_gamma   90.00
#
_symmetry.space_group_name_H-M   'P 1'
#
loop_
_entity.id
_entity.type
_entity.pdbx_description
1 polymer ?
#
loop_
_entity_poly.entity_id
_entity_poly.type
_entity_poly.pdbx_seq_one_letter_code
_entity_poly.pdbx_strand_id
1 'polypeptide(L)'
;MTVTITHFRYHPSLTPLHFEHVSLPGPPAIPVRTSSKRVLDRDIEDDLGQKRSVERDIEARRKRIKAKGSFDATYWAGHKEVAALELKRHQLVRKISMKQFLGQGGEDEAWSEQDTAGTLREEGKALEMKNRILAEHIERMTFPRTDEARQHRTWVMELLTATPVYKGGIGAGGCAGQGPRDSSAQSNFRKKLENACNSKHPDASCNLQWCPITSSWVLGSAIRAAHIFPYSAGQRTMDQLFGRDDNDREELFEPENGLMMLADAEKRIENGWMVLVPDVPIDATTAQLDTWSKVKVKEYKQRVLCPENANMKQYIDQIGGRVWNDLDGQRVQFKSDHRPRARYLYWKFAVALLRKAWQSAHRPNNLVAAELGEEYWGIGGPWIRRKYLLAFAEYLGHAVGWENLLEAAAEPEDDDNEPDPGGLVVAVEQIRKNHTQVGQGLVRRGRRRRRRRRRRLARGPDGRWIA
;
A
#
# COMPACT_ATOMS: atom_id res chain seq x y z
N MET A 1 -22.12 25.19 50.65
CA MET A 1 -23.00 24.77 49.54
C MET A 1 -24.17 24.03 50.14
N THR A 2 -25.35 24.61 49.97
CA THR A 2 -26.62 24.30 50.64
C THR A 2 -27.28 23.09 49.98
N VAL A 3 -27.71 22.10 50.78
CA VAL A 3 -28.38 20.88 50.32
C VAL A 3 -29.88 21.04 50.51
N THR A 4 -30.62 21.04 49.42
CA THR A 4 -32.08 21.13 49.38
C THR A 4 -32.68 19.73 49.45
N ILE A 5 -33.44 19.44 50.51
CA ILE A 5 -34.20 18.18 50.68
C ILE A 5 -35.67 18.47 50.33
N THR A 6 -36.17 17.89 49.25
CA THR A 6 -37.58 17.96 48.85
C THR A 6 -38.40 16.86 49.52
N HIS A 7 -39.36 17.26 50.34
CA HIS A 7 -40.41 16.41 50.91
C HIS A 7 -41.45 16.02 49.85
N PHE A 8 -41.80 14.74 49.78
CA PHE A 8 -42.97 14.25 49.05
C PHE A 8 -44.18 14.16 50.00
N ARG A 9 -45.27 14.84 49.65
CA ARG A 9 -46.56 14.78 50.34
C ARG A 9 -47.33 13.51 49.93
N TYR A 10 -47.86 12.82 50.93
CA TYR A 10 -48.88 11.78 50.79
C TYR A 10 -50.24 12.41 50.50
N HIS A 11 -50.97 11.89 49.52
CA HIS A 11 -52.37 12.23 49.25
C HIS A 11 -53.20 10.94 49.34
N PRO A 12 -54.26 10.87 50.17
CA PRO A 12 -55.17 9.74 50.21
C PRO A 12 -56.41 10.08 49.38
N SER A 13 -56.62 9.37 48.27
CA SER A 13 -57.92 9.30 47.61
C SER A 13 -58.09 7.89 47.05
N LEU A 14 -58.71 7.03 47.86
CA LEU A 14 -59.15 5.69 47.47
C LEU A 14 -60.50 5.82 46.77
N THR A 15 -60.53 5.55 45.47
CA THR A 15 -61.76 5.19 44.74
C THR A 15 -61.94 3.66 44.75
N PRO A 16 -63.17 3.15 44.76
CA PRO A 16 -63.42 1.72 44.81
C PRO A 16 -63.08 1.09 43.45
N LEU A 17 -62.15 0.12 43.45
CA LEU A 17 -61.83 -0.71 42.29
C LEU A 17 -63.01 -1.63 41.97
N HIS A 18 -63.62 -1.40 40.82
CA HIS A 18 -64.54 -2.34 40.18
C HIS A 18 -63.71 -3.54 39.70
N PHE A 19 -63.92 -4.71 40.30
CA PHE A 19 -63.35 -5.98 39.82
C PHE A 19 -64.13 -6.43 38.58
N GLU A 20 -63.64 -6.06 37.40
CA GLU A 20 -63.99 -6.77 36.17
C GLU A 20 -63.38 -8.17 36.23
N HIS A 21 -64.20 -9.19 35.99
CA HIS A 21 -63.77 -10.57 35.82
C HIS A 21 -62.82 -10.67 34.61
N VAL A 22 -61.51 -10.51 34.85
CA VAL A 22 -60.46 -10.82 33.88
C VAL A 22 -60.49 -12.33 33.64
N SER A 23 -61.10 -12.72 32.52
CA SER A 23 -61.01 -14.09 32.01
C SER A 23 -59.54 -14.40 31.76
N LEU A 24 -59.00 -15.36 32.51
CA LEU A 24 -57.62 -15.83 32.34
C LEU A 24 -57.41 -16.18 30.87
N PRO A 25 -56.41 -15.59 30.18
CA PRO A 25 -56.11 -15.97 28.80
C PRO A 25 -55.86 -17.48 28.78
N GLY A 26 -56.60 -18.18 27.92
CA GLY A 26 -56.41 -19.61 27.71
C GLY A 26 -54.94 -19.91 27.40
N PRO A 27 -54.45 -21.12 27.72
CA PRO A 27 -53.05 -21.49 27.52
C PRO A 27 -52.64 -21.14 26.09
N PRO A 28 -51.51 -20.41 25.89
CA PRO A 28 -51.10 -19.96 24.57
C PRO A 28 -51.04 -21.17 23.64
N ALA A 29 -51.73 -21.09 22.51
CA ALA A 29 -51.77 -22.15 21.52
C ALA A 29 -50.33 -22.54 21.18
N ILE A 30 -49.96 -23.79 21.48
CA ILE A 30 -48.63 -24.31 21.18
C ILE A 30 -48.50 -24.26 19.65
N PRO A 31 -47.61 -23.43 19.09
CA PRO A 31 -47.47 -23.33 17.64
C PRO A 31 -47.11 -24.72 17.10
N VAL A 32 -47.86 -25.16 16.10
CA VAL A 32 -47.65 -26.46 15.44
C VAL A 32 -46.19 -26.50 14.98
N ARG A 33 -45.40 -27.40 15.58
CA ARG A 33 -44.01 -27.62 15.18
C ARG A 33 -43.99 -28.21 13.79
N THR A 34 -43.75 -27.38 12.78
CA THR A 34 -43.47 -27.85 11.42
C THR A 34 -42.07 -28.48 11.39
N SER A 35 -41.97 -29.70 10.88
CA SER A 35 -40.72 -30.47 10.80
C SER A 35 -39.65 -29.79 9.94
N SER A 36 -40.06 -28.89 9.03
CA SER A 36 -39.21 -28.16 8.08
C SER A 36 -38.14 -27.30 8.76
N LYS A 37 -38.44 -26.69 9.91
CA LYS A 37 -37.48 -25.82 10.62
C LYS A 37 -36.27 -26.58 11.14
N ARG A 38 -36.46 -27.80 11.65
CA ARG A 38 -35.36 -28.64 12.17
C ARG A 38 -34.40 -29.09 11.07
N VAL A 39 -34.93 -29.33 9.87
CA VAL A 39 -34.11 -29.70 8.71
C VAL A 39 -33.22 -28.54 8.33
N LEU A 40 -33.79 -27.33 8.23
CA LEU A 40 -33.04 -26.12 7.89
C LEU A 40 -31.94 -25.78 8.90
N ASP A 41 -32.22 -25.92 10.20
CA ASP A 41 -31.23 -25.66 11.26
C ASP A 41 -30.02 -26.60 11.16
N ARG A 42 -30.25 -27.90 10.92
CA ARG A 42 -29.18 -28.89 10.70
C ARG A 42 -28.35 -28.54 9.47
N ASP A 43 -29.02 -28.18 8.39
CA ASP A 43 -28.42 -27.77 7.13
C ASP A 43 -27.51 -26.54 7.25
N ILE A 44 -27.88 -25.58 8.11
CA ILE A 44 -27.08 -24.40 8.42
C ILE A 44 -25.86 -24.80 9.27
N GLU A 45 -26.03 -25.70 10.23
CA GLU A 45 -24.94 -26.20 11.08
C GLU A 45 -23.87 -26.94 10.27
N ASP A 46 -24.28 -27.77 9.31
CA ASP A 46 -23.38 -28.47 8.39
C ASP A 46 -22.59 -27.48 7.52
N ASP A 47 -23.26 -26.49 6.92
CA ASP A 47 -22.61 -25.45 6.12
C ASP A 47 -21.62 -24.61 6.98
N LEU A 48 -21.95 -24.33 8.24
CA LEU A 48 -21.03 -23.67 9.19
C LEU A 48 -19.82 -24.55 9.52
N GLY A 49 -20.02 -25.86 9.67
CA GLY A 49 -18.95 -26.84 9.83
C GLY A 49 -17.98 -26.82 8.64
N GLN A 50 -18.52 -26.86 7.42
CA GLN A 50 -17.74 -26.76 6.18
C GLN A 50 -16.97 -25.43 6.09
N LYS A 51 -17.61 -24.31 6.43
CA LYS A 51 -16.96 -22.99 6.42
C LYS A 51 -15.74 -22.95 7.34
N ARG A 52 -15.88 -23.45 8.57
CA ARG A 52 -14.75 -23.55 9.54
C ARG A 52 -13.62 -24.45 9.01
N SER A 53 -13.95 -25.51 8.28
CA SER A 53 -12.94 -26.36 7.64
C SER A 53 -12.18 -25.60 6.56
N VAL A 54 -12.88 -24.92 5.66
CA VAL A 54 -12.25 -24.12 4.59
C VAL A 54 -11.39 -23.00 5.16
N GLU A 55 -11.82 -22.34 6.24
CA GLU A 55 -11.00 -21.32 6.92
C GLU A 55 -9.68 -21.88 7.45
N ARG A 56 -9.69 -23.07 8.06
CA ARG A 56 -8.46 -23.77 8.49
C ARG A 56 -7.55 -24.10 7.31
N ASP A 57 -8.13 -24.53 6.18
CA ASP A 57 -7.36 -24.84 4.97
C ASP A 57 -6.72 -23.58 4.36
N ILE A 58 -7.44 -22.46 4.33
CA ILE A 58 -6.90 -21.15 3.90
C ILE A 58 -5.68 -20.77 4.76
N GLU A 59 -5.80 -20.86 6.08
CA GLU A 59 -4.70 -20.55 7.00
C GLU A 59 -3.51 -21.50 6.82
N ALA A 60 -3.76 -22.81 6.70
CA ALA A 60 -2.73 -23.81 6.48
C ALA A 60 -1.99 -23.59 5.16
N ARG A 61 -2.71 -23.30 4.08
CA ARG A 61 -2.11 -23.02 2.75
C ARG A 61 -1.32 -21.71 2.75
N ARG A 62 -1.85 -20.63 3.35
CA ARG A 62 -1.13 -19.36 3.49
C ARG A 62 0.19 -19.54 4.25
N LYS A 63 0.24 -20.38 5.29
CA LYS A 63 1.48 -20.70 6.02
C LYS A 63 2.50 -21.48 5.17
N ARG A 64 2.05 -22.26 4.18
CA ARG A 64 2.94 -23.00 3.26
C ARG A 64 3.51 -22.13 2.15
N ILE A 65 2.78 -21.08 1.74
CA ILE A 65 3.26 -20.10 0.77
C ILE A 65 4.31 -19.23 1.46
N LYS A 66 5.58 -19.62 1.34
CA LYS A 66 6.71 -18.80 1.75
C LYS A 66 7.13 -17.92 0.57
N ALA A 67 7.45 -16.66 0.84
CA ALA A 67 8.15 -15.84 -0.13
C ALA A 67 9.49 -16.52 -0.45
N LYS A 68 9.59 -17.09 -1.65
CA LYS A 68 10.87 -17.55 -2.21
C LYS A 68 11.49 -16.37 -2.96
N GLY A 69 12.81 -16.42 -3.17
CA GLY A 69 13.49 -15.43 -4.03
C GLY A 69 12.92 -15.40 -5.45
N SER A 70 12.39 -16.53 -5.92
CA SER A 70 11.65 -16.66 -7.18
C SER A 70 10.15 -16.70 -6.94
N PHE A 71 9.41 -15.74 -7.51
CA PHE A 71 7.94 -15.72 -7.55
C PHE A 71 7.48 -16.52 -8.78
N ASP A 72 7.85 -17.80 -8.80
CA ASP A 72 7.63 -18.70 -9.92
C ASP A 72 6.17 -19.16 -10.04
N ALA A 73 5.88 -19.92 -11.10
CA ALA A 73 4.55 -20.49 -11.32
C ALA A 73 4.04 -21.29 -10.11
N THR A 74 4.93 -21.95 -9.35
CA THR A 74 4.57 -22.71 -8.14
C THR A 74 4.13 -21.78 -7.01
N TYR A 75 4.82 -20.67 -6.78
CA TYR A 75 4.42 -19.65 -5.80
C TYR A 75 3.00 -19.13 -6.11
N TRP A 76 2.73 -18.77 -7.36
CA TRP A 76 1.44 -18.25 -7.77
C TRP A 76 0.35 -19.31 -7.82
N ALA A 77 0.67 -20.56 -8.13
CA ALA A 77 -0.25 -21.69 -8.00
C ALA A 77 -0.76 -21.84 -6.56
N GLY A 78 0.11 -21.70 -5.56
CA GLY A 78 -0.31 -21.69 -4.15
C GLY A 78 -1.29 -20.55 -3.83
N HIS A 79 -1.05 -19.34 -4.35
CA HIS A 79 -1.98 -18.21 -4.19
C HIS A 79 -3.32 -18.45 -4.89
N LYS A 80 -3.32 -19.07 -6.07
CA LYS A 80 -4.56 -19.45 -6.78
C LYS A 80 -5.37 -20.45 -5.97
N GLU A 81 -4.75 -21.46 -5.38
CA GLU A 81 -5.43 -22.40 -4.49
C GLU A 81 -6.08 -21.70 -3.30
N VAL A 82 -5.37 -20.75 -2.67
CA VAL A 82 -5.93 -19.93 -1.57
C VAL A 82 -7.12 -19.10 -2.07
N ALA A 83 -7.01 -18.46 -3.23
CA ALA A 83 -8.11 -17.68 -3.81
C ALA A 83 -9.33 -18.55 -4.13
N ALA A 84 -9.13 -19.77 -4.63
CA ALA A 84 -10.22 -20.73 -4.86
C ALA A 84 -10.90 -21.16 -3.55
N LEU A 85 -10.13 -21.38 -2.47
CA LEU A 85 -10.69 -21.64 -1.14
C LEU A 85 -11.44 -20.42 -0.57
N GLU A 86 -10.94 -19.20 -0.80
CA GLU A 86 -11.63 -17.96 -0.43
C GLU A 86 -12.99 -17.85 -1.14
N LEU A 87 -13.04 -18.15 -2.45
CA LEU A 87 -14.28 -18.21 -3.22
C LEU A 87 -15.25 -19.27 -2.67
N LYS A 88 -14.75 -20.47 -2.33
CA LYS A 88 -15.56 -21.53 -1.71
C LYS A 88 -16.12 -21.10 -0.34
N ARG A 89 -15.29 -20.48 0.50
CA ARG A 89 -15.73 -19.91 1.80
C ARG A 89 -16.84 -18.88 1.57
N HIS A 90 -16.68 -18.03 0.57
CA HIS A 90 -17.65 -17.01 0.22
C HIS A 90 -19.00 -17.59 -0.23
N GLN A 91 -18.99 -18.60 -1.08
CA GLN A 91 -20.18 -19.33 -1.50
C GLN A 91 -20.93 -19.95 -0.29
N LEU A 92 -20.20 -20.51 0.69
CA LEU A 92 -20.80 -21.02 1.93
C LEU A 92 -21.43 -19.90 2.76
N VAL A 93 -20.77 -18.75 2.90
CA VAL A 93 -21.34 -17.57 3.61
C VAL A 93 -22.63 -17.11 2.94
N ARG A 94 -22.64 -17.04 1.60
CA ARG A 94 -23.84 -16.71 0.82
C ARG A 94 -24.97 -17.71 1.07
N LYS A 95 -24.68 -19.01 1.00
CA LYS A 95 -25.65 -20.09 1.24
C LYS A 95 -26.23 -20.06 2.66
N ILE A 96 -25.38 -19.85 3.67
CA ILE A 96 -25.80 -19.71 5.08
C ILE A 96 -26.71 -18.48 5.25
N SER A 97 -26.34 -17.33 4.68
CA SER A 97 -27.14 -16.10 4.74
C SER A 97 -28.53 -16.31 4.14
N MET A 98 -28.59 -16.93 2.96
CA MET A 98 -29.84 -17.25 2.27
C MET A 98 -30.72 -18.21 3.09
N LYS A 99 -30.16 -19.32 3.60
CA LYS A 99 -30.88 -20.26 4.48
C LYS A 99 -31.38 -19.60 5.75
N GLN A 100 -30.59 -18.73 6.38
CA GLN A 100 -31.00 -18.01 7.58
C GLN A 100 -32.18 -17.06 7.30
N PHE A 101 -32.19 -16.40 6.14
CA PHE A 101 -33.30 -15.54 5.74
C PHE A 101 -34.58 -16.34 5.47
N LEU A 102 -34.47 -17.45 4.72
CA LEU A 102 -35.61 -18.37 4.50
C LEU A 102 -36.16 -18.93 5.82
N GLY A 103 -35.28 -19.24 6.78
CA GLY A 103 -35.67 -19.73 8.12
C GLY A 103 -36.42 -18.71 8.98
N GLN A 104 -36.32 -17.43 8.63
CA GLN A 104 -37.10 -16.34 9.25
C GLN A 104 -38.44 -16.11 8.56
N GLY A 105 -38.80 -16.93 7.56
CA GLY A 105 -40.03 -16.78 6.78
C GLY A 105 -39.89 -15.84 5.57
N GLY A 106 -38.66 -15.48 5.19
CA GLY A 106 -38.41 -14.74 3.96
C GLY A 106 -38.53 -15.62 2.71
N GLU A 107 -38.71 -14.98 1.56
CA GLU A 107 -38.72 -15.63 0.24
C GLU A 107 -37.36 -15.46 -0.45
N ASP A 108 -37.01 -16.34 -1.39
CA ASP A 108 -35.70 -16.32 -2.05
C ASP A 108 -35.48 -15.03 -2.87
N GLU A 109 -36.53 -14.55 -3.54
CA GLU A 109 -36.49 -13.29 -4.31
C GLU A 109 -36.22 -12.09 -3.39
N ALA A 110 -36.90 -12.03 -2.24
CA ALA A 110 -36.71 -10.97 -1.26
C ALA A 110 -35.31 -10.99 -0.61
N TRP A 111 -34.65 -12.15 -0.52
CA TRP A 111 -33.25 -12.20 -0.06
C TRP A 111 -32.34 -11.48 -1.05
N SER A 112 -32.58 -11.65 -2.35
CA SER A 112 -31.76 -11.05 -3.40
C SER A 112 -31.84 -9.52 -3.37
N GLU A 113 -32.94 -8.93 -2.93
CA GLU A 113 -33.11 -7.48 -2.83
C GLU A 113 -32.40 -6.86 -1.61
N GLN A 114 -31.92 -7.67 -0.67
CA GLN A 114 -31.20 -7.15 0.50
C GLN A 114 -29.82 -6.59 0.14
N ASP A 115 -29.45 -5.49 0.80
CA ASP A 115 -28.09 -4.92 0.75
C ASP A 115 -26.99 -5.95 1.06
N THR A 116 -27.29 -6.91 1.94
CA THR A 116 -26.37 -8.01 2.30
C THR A 116 -26.12 -8.94 1.12
N ALA A 117 -27.15 -9.29 0.35
CA ALA A 117 -27.04 -10.10 -0.86
C ALA A 117 -26.34 -9.34 -1.99
N GLY A 118 -26.58 -8.03 -2.12
CA GLY A 118 -25.82 -7.15 -3.02
C GLY A 118 -24.33 -7.18 -2.71
N THR A 119 -23.95 -6.92 -1.46
CA THR A 119 -22.55 -6.94 -0.98
C THR A 119 -21.90 -8.30 -1.23
N LEU A 120 -22.57 -9.40 -0.89
CA LEU A 120 -22.05 -10.74 -1.12
C LEU A 120 -21.91 -11.07 -2.62
N ARG A 121 -22.80 -10.58 -3.49
CA ARG A 121 -22.64 -10.79 -4.95
C ARG A 121 -21.41 -10.08 -5.49
N GLU A 122 -21.18 -8.84 -5.07
CA GLU A 122 -19.99 -8.07 -5.49
C GLU A 122 -18.69 -8.69 -4.98
N GLU A 123 -18.65 -9.09 -3.71
CA GLU A 123 -17.50 -9.81 -3.14
C GLU A 123 -17.21 -11.12 -3.89
N GLY A 124 -18.25 -11.84 -4.33
CA GLY A 124 -18.12 -13.06 -5.12
C GLY A 124 -17.48 -12.80 -6.48
N LYS A 125 -17.97 -11.80 -7.21
CA LYS A 125 -17.40 -11.38 -8.51
C LYS A 125 -15.93 -10.96 -8.37
N ALA A 126 -15.59 -10.25 -7.30
CA ALA A 126 -14.21 -9.84 -7.04
C ALA A 126 -13.28 -11.06 -6.79
N LEU A 127 -13.74 -12.07 -6.06
CA LEU A 127 -13.00 -13.31 -5.83
C LEU A 127 -12.85 -14.17 -7.10
N GLU A 128 -13.89 -14.24 -7.93
CA GLU A 128 -13.83 -14.91 -9.24
C GLU A 128 -12.83 -14.23 -10.17
N MET A 129 -12.88 -12.90 -10.27
CA MET A 129 -11.92 -12.10 -11.02
C MET A 129 -10.48 -12.35 -10.53
N LYS A 130 -10.26 -12.31 -9.21
CA LYS A 130 -8.95 -12.61 -8.61
C LYS A 130 -8.44 -14.00 -9.01
N ASN A 131 -9.31 -15.02 -8.97
CA ASN A 131 -8.94 -16.39 -9.32
C ASN A 131 -8.60 -16.52 -10.83
N ARG A 132 -9.40 -15.87 -11.70
CA ARG A 132 -9.14 -15.81 -13.15
C ARG A 132 -7.78 -15.18 -13.44
N ILE A 133 -7.49 -14.02 -12.85
CA ILE A 133 -6.23 -13.34 -13.13
C ILE A 133 -5.02 -14.15 -12.62
N LEU A 134 -5.13 -14.80 -11.45
CA LEU A 134 -4.10 -15.70 -10.97
C LEU A 134 -3.89 -16.89 -11.93
N ALA A 135 -4.96 -17.40 -12.54
CA ALA A 135 -4.87 -18.45 -13.56
C ALA A 135 -4.11 -17.99 -14.81
N GLU A 136 -4.52 -16.85 -15.39
CA GLU A 136 -3.87 -16.25 -16.55
C GLU A 136 -2.41 -15.90 -16.26
N HIS A 137 -2.10 -15.48 -15.03
CA HIS A 137 -0.73 -15.19 -14.61
C HIS A 137 0.12 -16.47 -14.57
N ILE A 138 -0.38 -17.54 -13.96
CA ILE A 138 0.29 -18.85 -13.94
C ILE A 138 0.53 -19.34 -15.37
N GLU A 139 -0.46 -19.22 -16.24
CA GLU A 139 -0.35 -19.60 -17.65
C GLU A 139 0.76 -18.80 -18.34
N ARG A 140 0.78 -17.47 -18.20
CA ARG A 140 1.82 -16.59 -18.73
C ARG A 140 3.22 -16.90 -18.20
N MET A 141 3.35 -17.47 -17.00
CA MET A 141 4.65 -17.88 -16.44
C MET A 141 5.07 -19.29 -16.86
N THR A 142 4.10 -20.17 -17.08
CA THR A 142 4.35 -21.56 -17.48
C THR A 142 4.67 -21.65 -18.97
N PHE A 143 4.00 -20.82 -19.77
CA PHE A 143 4.17 -20.70 -21.21
C PHE A 143 4.63 -19.28 -21.55
N PRO A 144 5.90 -18.92 -21.28
CA PRO A 144 6.40 -17.63 -21.70
C PRO A 144 6.25 -17.55 -23.22
N ARG A 145 5.45 -16.57 -23.70
CA ARG A 145 5.19 -16.37 -25.14
C ARG A 145 6.48 -16.17 -25.94
N THR A 146 7.56 -15.71 -25.28
CA THR A 146 8.93 -15.62 -25.80
C THR A 146 9.94 -15.73 -24.65
N ASP A 147 11.17 -16.16 -24.93
CA ASP A 147 12.28 -16.17 -23.95
C ASP A 147 12.56 -14.77 -23.38
N GLU A 148 12.31 -13.71 -24.14
CA GLU A 148 12.50 -12.32 -23.75
C GLU A 148 11.59 -11.90 -22.58
N ALA A 149 10.32 -12.33 -22.58
CA ALA A 149 9.40 -12.01 -21.49
C ALA A 149 9.84 -12.64 -20.15
N ARG A 150 10.39 -13.86 -20.21
CA ARG A 150 10.96 -14.53 -19.04
C ARG A 150 12.21 -13.83 -18.55
N GLN A 151 13.11 -13.46 -19.45
CA GLN A 151 14.32 -12.71 -19.13
C GLN A 151 13.98 -11.36 -18.49
N HIS A 152 13.03 -10.60 -19.04
CA HIS A 152 12.60 -9.32 -18.48
C HIS A 152 12.07 -9.45 -17.05
N ARG A 153 11.20 -10.43 -16.77
CA ARG A 153 10.68 -10.63 -15.42
C ARG A 153 11.79 -11.01 -14.44
N THR A 154 12.57 -12.05 -14.73
CA THR A 154 13.70 -12.46 -13.87
C THR A 154 14.65 -11.31 -13.62
N TRP A 155 14.91 -10.50 -14.65
CA TRP A 155 15.77 -9.35 -14.55
C TRP A 155 15.18 -8.20 -13.73
N VAL A 156 13.88 -7.89 -13.85
CA VAL A 156 13.22 -6.90 -12.96
C VAL A 156 13.33 -7.37 -11.51
N MET A 157 13.16 -8.67 -11.27
CA MET A 157 13.30 -9.26 -9.94
C MET A 157 14.72 -9.12 -9.42
N GLU A 158 15.71 -9.46 -10.24
CA GLU A 158 17.11 -9.27 -9.92
C GLU A 158 17.39 -7.78 -9.65
N LEU A 159 16.94 -6.85 -10.46
CA LEU A 159 17.15 -5.42 -10.22
C LEU A 159 16.55 -4.96 -8.86
N LEU A 160 15.36 -5.45 -8.53
CA LEU A 160 14.65 -5.07 -7.32
C LEU A 160 15.21 -5.73 -6.07
N THR A 161 15.72 -6.95 -6.21
CA THR A 161 16.27 -7.76 -5.12
C THR A 161 17.81 -7.70 -5.01
N ALA A 162 18.53 -7.24 -6.03
CA ALA A 162 20.01 -7.16 -6.04
C ALA A 162 20.55 -5.91 -5.36
N THR A 163 19.67 -5.02 -4.88
CA THR A 163 20.12 -3.92 -4.04
C THR A 163 20.80 -4.47 -2.77
N PRO A 164 21.97 -3.93 -2.35
CA PRO A 164 22.87 -4.54 -1.36
C PRO A 164 22.23 -4.95 -0.02
N VAL A 165 21.08 -4.36 0.33
CA VAL A 165 20.31 -4.68 1.54
C VAL A 165 19.79 -6.13 1.53
N TYR A 166 19.55 -6.73 0.36
CA TYR A 166 19.11 -8.13 0.25
C TYR A 166 20.26 -9.15 0.24
N LYS A 167 21.52 -8.71 0.08
CA LYS A 167 22.70 -9.59 0.17
C LYS A 167 22.86 -10.26 1.54
N GLY A 168 22.16 -9.77 2.57
CA GLY A 168 22.17 -10.37 3.90
C GLY A 168 21.20 -11.55 4.11
N GLY A 169 20.28 -11.85 3.16
CA GLY A 169 19.20 -12.82 3.41
C GLY A 169 18.92 -13.84 2.31
N ILE A 170 19.34 -13.59 1.07
CA ILE A 170 19.16 -14.54 -0.03
C ILE A 170 20.53 -14.74 -0.68
N GLY A 171 21.12 -15.92 -0.50
CA GLY A 171 22.48 -16.31 -0.91
C GLY A 171 22.72 -16.37 -2.41
N ALA A 172 22.18 -15.44 -3.19
CA ALA A 172 22.54 -15.24 -4.59
C ALA A 172 23.85 -14.44 -4.64
N GLY A 173 24.98 -15.14 -4.43
CA GLY A 173 26.34 -14.61 -4.59
C GLY A 173 26.75 -14.32 -6.05
N GLY A 174 25.79 -14.17 -6.96
CA GLY A 174 26.02 -13.82 -8.35
C GLY A 174 26.10 -12.31 -8.52
N CYS A 175 27.26 -11.83 -8.95
CA CYS A 175 27.50 -10.45 -9.37
C CYS A 175 26.66 -10.10 -10.62
N ALA A 176 25.36 -9.88 -10.46
CA ALA A 176 24.57 -9.17 -11.47
C ALA A 176 24.92 -7.68 -11.37
N GLY A 177 26.07 -7.28 -11.92
CA GLY A 177 26.50 -5.88 -11.98
C GLY A 177 27.90 -5.70 -12.53
N GLN A 178 28.20 -4.48 -13.00
CA GLN A 178 29.39 -3.99 -13.74
C GLN A 178 30.80 -4.30 -13.17
N GLY A 179 30.95 -5.27 -12.26
CA GLY A 179 32.19 -5.58 -11.58
C GLY A 179 32.49 -4.61 -10.43
N PRO A 180 33.72 -4.64 -9.89
CA PRO A 180 34.19 -3.64 -8.94
C PRO A 180 34.05 -2.23 -9.52
N ARG A 181 33.64 -1.27 -8.69
CA ARG A 181 33.55 0.14 -9.10
C ARG A 181 34.94 0.64 -9.52
N ASP A 182 35.04 1.21 -10.70
CA ASP A 182 36.22 1.99 -11.07
C ASP A 182 36.29 3.25 -10.19
N SER A 183 37.37 3.33 -9.40
CA SER A 183 37.66 4.46 -8.52
C SER A 183 37.78 5.79 -9.29
N SER A 184 38.22 5.74 -10.55
CA SER A 184 38.38 6.92 -11.40
C SER A 184 37.02 7.48 -11.81
N ALA A 185 36.12 6.61 -12.31
CA ALA A 185 34.75 6.96 -12.64
C ALA A 185 33.99 7.52 -11.44
N GLN A 186 34.13 6.90 -10.25
CA GLN A 186 33.48 7.39 -9.03
C GLN A 186 34.00 8.78 -8.60
N SER A 187 35.31 9.01 -8.72
CA SER A 187 35.93 10.31 -8.41
C SER A 187 35.47 11.39 -9.39
N ASN A 188 35.38 11.05 -10.68
CA ASN A 188 34.90 11.96 -11.72
C ASN A 188 33.42 12.29 -11.54
N PHE A 189 32.57 11.28 -11.25
CA PHE A 189 31.15 11.48 -10.94
C PHE A 189 30.96 12.43 -9.75
N ARG A 190 31.71 12.21 -8.65
CA ARG A 190 31.67 13.10 -7.50
C ARG A 190 32.03 14.53 -7.88
N LYS A 191 33.10 14.76 -8.65
CA LYS A 191 33.52 16.10 -9.09
C LYS A 191 32.44 16.77 -9.94
N LYS A 192 31.86 16.05 -10.91
CA LYS A 192 30.75 16.56 -11.75
C LYS A 192 29.57 17.00 -10.88
N LEU A 193 29.18 16.15 -9.93
CA LEU A 193 28.04 16.41 -9.05
C LEU A 193 28.31 17.54 -8.05
N GLU A 194 29.55 17.66 -7.55
CA GLU A 194 29.98 18.75 -6.68
C GLU A 194 29.81 20.11 -7.36
N ASN A 195 30.22 20.18 -8.64
CA ASN A 195 30.12 21.37 -9.47
C ASN A 195 28.67 21.68 -9.84
N ALA A 196 27.92 20.69 -10.32
CA ALA A 196 26.52 20.87 -10.73
C ALA A 196 25.64 21.33 -9.57
N CYS A 197 25.82 20.75 -8.37
CA CYS A 197 25.04 21.11 -7.19
C CYS A 197 25.52 22.38 -6.47
N ASN A 198 26.66 22.99 -6.88
CA ASN A 198 27.37 24.02 -6.12
C ASN A 198 27.50 23.64 -4.62
N SER A 199 27.96 22.42 -4.36
CA SER A 199 27.87 21.81 -3.03
C SER A 199 29.01 22.15 -2.08
N LYS A 200 30.06 22.82 -2.55
CA LYS A 200 31.22 23.20 -1.71
C LYS A 200 30.90 24.46 -0.92
N HIS A 201 31.37 24.50 0.32
CA HIS A 201 31.26 25.70 1.13
C HIS A 201 32.07 26.85 0.50
N PRO A 202 31.56 28.10 0.49
CA PRO A 202 32.27 29.24 -0.10
C PRO A 202 33.64 29.49 0.53
N ASP A 203 33.75 29.26 1.84
CA ASP A 203 35.03 29.22 2.54
C ASP A 203 35.67 27.83 2.40
N ALA A 204 36.73 27.77 1.60
CA ALA A 204 37.50 26.56 1.32
C ALA A 204 38.19 25.98 2.57
N SER A 205 38.42 26.77 3.63
CA SER A 205 39.09 26.31 4.85
C SER A 205 38.21 25.40 5.71
N CYS A 206 36.89 25.50 5.58
CA CYS A 206 35.94 24.80 6.44
C CYS A 206 35.77 23.30 6.08
N ASN A 207 36.19 22.85 4.90
CA ASN A 207 35.96 21.47 4.39
C ASN A 207 34.51 20.97 4.58
N LEU A 208 33.55 21.88 4.40
CA LEU A 208 32.12 21.60 4.50
C LEU A 208 31.51 21.43 3.11
N GLN A 209 30.50 20.58 3.05
CA GLN A 209 29.70 20.34 1.86
C GLN A 209 28.21 20.38 2.20
N TRP A 210 27.41 20.89 1.28
CA TRP A 210 25.97 21.06 1.47
C TRP A 210 25.25 19.73 1.25
N CYS A 211 24.42 19.33 2.22
CA CYS A 211 23.48 18.24 2.07
C CYS A 211 22.06 18.78 1.78
N PRO A 212 21.53 18.67 0.54
CA PRO A 212 20.16 19.03 0.21
C PRO A 212 19.08 18.35 1.06
N ILE A 213 19.32 17.11 1.52
CA ILE A 213 18.35 16.33 2.30
C ILE A 213 18.18 16.91 3.71
N THR A 214 19.29 17.13 4.42
CA THR A 214 19.25 17.69 5.78
C THR A 214 19.23 19.22 5.78
N SER A 215 19.39 19.86 4.62
CA SER A 215 19.47 21.31 4.45
C SER A 215 20.52 21.96 5.34
N SER A 216 21.71 21.34 5.43
CA SER A 216 22.81 21.81 6.28
C SER A 216 24.18 21.58 5.66
N TRP A 217 25.16 22.35 6.12
CA TRP A 217 26.57 22.13 5.85
C TRP A 217 27.11 21.05 6.78
N VAL A 218 27.76 20.05 6.20
CA VAL A 218 28.32 18.91 6.93
C VAL A 218 29.75 18.65 6.46
N LEU A 219 30.56 17.98 7.28
CA LEU A 219 31.94 17.64 6.91
C LEU A 219 31.98 16.87 5.59
N GLY A 220 32.85 17.29 4.66
CA GLY A 220 32.95 16.70 3.33
C GLY A 220 33.23 15.19 3.33
N SER A 221 33.88 14.68 4.39
CA SER A 221 34.13 13.25 4.62
C SER A 221 32.87 12.43 4.93
N ALA A 222 31.82 13.07 5.46
CA ALA A 222 30.53 12.44 5.77
C ALA A 222 29.56 12.48 4.58
N ILE A 223 29.84 13.30 3.56
CA ILE A 223 29.05 13.41 2.33
C ILE A 223 29.46 12.36 1.30
N ARG A 224 28.46 11.74 0.68
CA ARG A 224 28.59 10.83 -0.46
C ARG A 224 27.99 11.46 -1.71
N ALA A 225 28.62 11.17 -2.85
CA ALA A 225 28.00 11.33 -4.16
C ALA A 225 27.17 10.07 -4.41
N ALA A 226 25.94 10.08 -3.91
CA ALA A 226 25.05 8.93 -3.93
C ALA A 226 24.37 8.83 -5.30
N HIS A 227 24.37 7.64 -5.89
CA HIS A 227 23.57 7.37 -7.08
C HIS A 227 22.12 7.13 -6.67
N ILE A 228 21.18 7.71 -7.42
CA ILE A 228 19.74 7.45 -7.21
C ILE A 228 19.42 6.08 -7.80
N PHE A 229 19.66 5.91 -9.10
CA PHE A 229 19.67 4.63 -9.78
C PHE A 229 21.02 3.93 -9.57
N PRO A 230 21.05 2.72 -9.02
CA PRO A 230 22.27 2.12 -8.50
C PRO A 230 23.26 1.82 -9.62
N TYR A 231 24.52 2.23 -9.42
CA TYR A 231 25.66 1.85 -10.27
C TYR A 231 25.69 0.35 -10.58
N SER A 232 25.40 -0.50 -9.59
CA SER A 232 25.46 -1.95 -9.74
C SER A 232 24.51 -2.48 -10.82
N ALA A 233 23.43 -1.77 -11.13
CA ALA A 233 22.53 -2.15 -12.20
C ALA A 233 23.11 -1.88 -13.60
N GLY A 234 24.01 -0.89 -13.73
CA GLY A 234 24.69 -0.54 -14.98
C GLY A 234 23.84 0.24 -15.99
N GLN A 235 24.51 0.80 -17.00
CA GLN A 235 23.90 1.67 -18.02
C GLN A 235 22.87 0.92 -18.87
N ARG A 236 23.19 -0.29 -19.33
CA ARG A 236 22.25 -1.13 -20.10
C ARG A 236 20.90 -1.30 -19.40
N THR A 237 20.93 -1.42 -18.07
CA THR A 237 19.70 -1.55 -17.28
C THR A 237 18.93 -0.26 -17.17
N MET A 238 19.65 0.85 -17.01
CA MET A 238 19.09 2.19 -17.07
C MET A 238 18.35 2.41 -18.40
N ASP A 239 19.00 2.14 -19.53
CA ASP A 239 18.42 2.30 -20.88
C ASP A 239 17.19 1.42 -21.11
N GLN A 240 17.23 0.19 -20.57
CA GLN A 240 16.10 -0.71 -20.65
C GLN A 240 14.87 -0.14 -19.94
N LEU A 241 15.00 0.32 -18.70
CA LEU A 241 13.90 0.85 -17.89
C LEU A 241 13.36 2.18 -18.40
N PHE A 242 14.28 3.08 -18.74
CA PHE A 242 14.00 4.49 -18.93
C PHE A 242 13.98 4.91 -20.40
N GLY A 243 14.42 4.04 -21.30
CA GLY A 243 14.80 4.43 -22.65
C GLY A 243 16.18 5.06 -22.70
N ARG A 244 16.72 5.18 -23.92
CA ARG A 244 17.93 5.97 -24.17
C ARG A 244 17.57 7.46 -24.16
N ASP A 245 18.49 8.30 -23.71
CA ASP A 245 18.38 9.76 -23.90
C ASP A 245 18.35 10.05 -25.41
N ASP A 246 17.68 11.13 -25.84
CA ASP A 246 17.57 11.49 -27.27
C ASP A 246 18.93 11.69 -27.95
N ASN A 247 19.97 11.93 -27.15
CA ASN A 247 21.36 12.12 -27.59
C ASN A 247 22.24 10.87 -27.43
N ASP A 248 21.66 9.70 -27.14
CA ASP A 248 22.35 8.42 -26.89
C ASP A 248 23.48 8.52 -25.84
N ARG A 249 23.34 9.45 -24.89
CA ARG A 249 24.32 9.67 -23.82
C ARG A 249 24.11 8.70 -22.69
N GLU A 250 25.20 8.13 -22.19
CA GLU A 250 25.18 7.38 -20.94
C GLU A 250 24.93 8.33 -19.75
N GLU A 251 23.97 7.99 -18.90
CA GLU A 251 23.54 8.86 -17.80
C GLU A 251 23.90 8.30 -16.42
N LEU A 252 24.42 7.08 -16.34
CA LEU A 252 24.70 6.40 -15.08
C LEU A 252 25.59 7.24 -14.16
N PHE A 253 26.60 7.89 -14.74
CA PHE A 253 27.57 8.75 -14.07
C PHE A 253 27.36 10.25 -14.37
N GLU A 254 26.15 10.63 -14.79
CA GLU A 254 25.81 12.03 -14.95
C GLU A 254 25.15 12.61 -13.68
N PRO A 255 25.37 13.89 -13.37
CA PRO A 255 24.84 14.53 -12.17
C PRO A 255 23.33 14.38 -11.97
N GLU A 256 22.58 14.17 -13.05
CA GLU A 256 21.14 13.92 -13.06
C GLU A 256 20.75 12.63 -12.32
N ASN A 257 21.64 11.64 -12.25
CA ASN A 257 21.48 10.40 -11.49
C ASN A 257 22.09 10.48 -10.08
N GLY A 258 22.52 11.66 -9.64
CA GLY A 258 23.27 11.85 -8.41
C GLY A 258 22.66 12.85 -7.44
N LEU A 259 22.99 12.68 -6.16
CA LEU A 259 22.80 13.68 -5.12
C LEU A 259 24.00 13.69 -4.16
N MET A 260 24.51 14.88 -3.83
CA MET A 260 25.44 15.03 -2.71
C MET A 260 24.62 14.89 -1.44
N MET A 261 24.87 13.89 -0.60
CA MET A 261 24.09 13.72 0.63
C MET A 261 24.88 13.06 1.76
N LEU A 262 24.42 13.25 2.98
CA LEU A 262 24.98 12.59 4.16
C LEU A 262 24.89 11.06 3.96
N ALA A 263 25.96 10.33 4.29
CA ALA A 263 25.97 8.86 4.14
C ALA A 263 24.80 8.16 4.86
N ASP A 264 24.34 8.73 5.97
CA ASP A 264 23.19 8.19 6.72
C ASP A 264 21.83 8.54 6.09
N ALA A 265 21.74 9.61 5.29
CA ALA A 265 20.58 9.88 4.45
C ALA A 265 20.51 8.88 3.29
N GLU A 266 21.65 8.64 2.63
CA GLU A 266 21.78 7.64 1.56
C GLU A 266 21.26 6.29 2.02
N LYS A 267 21.73 5.77 3.17
CA LYS A 267 21.24 4.50 3.73
C LYS A 267 19.72 4.46 3.93
N ARG A 268 19.09 5.55 4.36
CA ARG A 268 17.64 5.59 4.64
C ARG A 268 16.82 5.58 3.37
N ILE A 269 17.26 6.32 2.35
CA ILE A 269 16.67 6.30 1.01
C ILE A 269 16.91 4.92 0.35
N GLU A 270 18.12 4.37 0.50
CA GLU A 270 18.48 3.03 0.02
C GLU A 270 17.75 1.90 0.73
N ASN A 271 17.24 2.10 1.95
CA ASN A 271 16.38 1.15 2.65
C ASN A 271 14.89 1.36 2.34
N GLY A 272 14.53 2.43 1.62
CA GLY A 272 13.15 2.78 1.30
C GLY A 272 12.35 3.31 2.49
N TRP A 273 13.01 3.80 3.55
CA TRP A 273 12.31 4.40 4.71
C TRP A 273 11.88 5.83 4.44
N MET A 274 12.54 6.50 3.50
CA MET A 274 12.18 7.82 3.00
C MET A 274 12.47 7.92 1.51
N VAL A 275 11.80 8.84 0.85
CA VAL A 275 11.86 9.06 -0.60
C VAL A 275 11.75 10.55 -0.89
N LEU A 276 12.14 10.95 -2.10
CA LEU A 276 11.86 12.28 -2.63
C LEU A 276 10.65 12.20 -3.55
N VAL A 277 9.76 13.16 -3.42
CA VAL A 277 8.54 13.27 -4.22
C VAL A 277 8.39 14.71 -4.74
N PRO A 278 7.59 14.96 -5.78
CA PRO A 278 7.28 16.30 -6.24
C PRO A 278 6.82 17.21 -5.11
N ASP A 279 7.33 18.44 -5.10
CA ASP A 279 6.88 19.49 -4.17
C ASP A 279 5.55 20.10 -4.65
N VAL A 280 4.50 19.31 -4.52
CA VAL A 280 3.11 19.69 -4.81
C VAL A 280 2.26 19.50 -3.54
N PRO A 281 1.08 20.13 -3.42
CA PRO A 281 0.12 19.85 -2.35
C PRO A 281 -0.18 18.35 -2.22
N ILE A 282 -0.59 17.89 -1.04
CA ILE A 282 -0.89 16.46 -0.80
C ILE A 282 -2.07 15.99 -1.66
N ASP A 283 -3.03 16.88 -1.88
CA ASP A 283 -4.23 16.76 -2.70
C ASP A 283 -4.07 17.45 -4.07
N ALA A 284 -2.84 17.40 -4.63
CA ALA A 284 -2.54 18.06 -5.89
C ALA A 284 -3.30 17.42 -7.07
N THR A 285 -4.13 18.23 -7.72
CA THR A 285 -4.85 17.83 -8.94
C THR A 285 -3.90 17.45 -10.08
N THR A 286 -4.37 16.65 -11.04
CA THR A 286 -3.64 16.31 -12.27
C THR A 286 -3.08 17.54 -12.99
N ALA A 287 -3.80 18.67 -12.98
CA ALA A 287 -3.35 19.92 -13.58
C ALA A 287 -2.14 20.55 -12.87
N GLN A 288 -2.08 20.45 -11.53
CA GLN A 288 -0.94 20.95 -10.75
C GLN A 288 0.30 20.07 -10.95
N LEU A 289 0.11 18.76 -11.05
CA LEU A 289 1.17 17.81 -11.37
C LEU A 289 1.69 18.00 -12.80
N ASP A 290 0.80 18.21 -13.76
CA ASP A 290 1.16 18.54 -15.14
C ASP A 290 1.96 19.84 -15.20
N THR A 291 1.49 20.87 -14.49
CA THR A 291 2.22 22.14 -14.32
C THR A 291 3.62 21.89 -13.77
N TRP A 292 3.73 21.15 -12.66
CA TRP A 292 5.03 20.80 -12.05
C TRP A 292 5.94 20.04 -13.02
N SER A 293 5.38 19.13 -13.82
CA SER A 293 6.13 18.32 -14.78
C SER A 293 6.77 19.16 -15.90
N LYS A 294 6.09 20.24 -16.30
CA LYS A 294 6.48 21.18 -17.36
C LYS A 294 7.46 22.25 -16.88
N VAL A 295 7.58 22.49 -15.57
CA VAL A 295 8.56 23.44 -15.04
C VAL A 295 9.98 22.96 -15.34
N LYS A 296 10.83 23.90 -15.79
CA LYS A 296 12.25 23.66 -16.12
C LYS A 296 13.04 23.16 -14.90
N VAL A 297 12.87 23.80 -13.76
CA VAL A 297 13.52 23.44 -12.49
C VAL A 297 12.49 22.76 -11.58
N LYS A 298 12.55 21.43 -11.49
CA LYS A 298 11.62 20.62 -10.70
C LYS A 298 12.00 20.62 -9.23
N GLU A 299 11.07 21.00 -8.36
CA GLU A 299 11.29 21.01 -6.92
C GLU A 299 10.70 19.77 -6.24
N TYR A 300 11.35 19.35 -5.16
CA TYR A 300 11.04 18.11 -4.46
C TYR A 300 10.91 18.33 -2.96
N LYS A 301 10.08 17.50 -2.33
CA LYS A 301 9.99 17.38 -0.87
C LYS A 301 10.28 15.95 -0.43
N GLN A 302 10.60 15.80 0.84
CA GLN A 302 10.90 14.53 1.46
C GLN A 302 9.61 13.87 1.94
N ARG A 303 9.52 12.55 1.80
CA ARG A 303 8.42 11.75 2.34
C ARG A 303 8.97 10.61 3.15
N VAL A 304 8.56 10.49 4.41
CA VAL A 304 8.91 9.38 5.29
C VAL A 304 7.87 8.29 5.15
N LEU A 305 8.29 7.16 4.59
CA LEU A 305 7.42 6.02 4.36
C LEU A 305 7.33 5.12 5.61
N CYS A 306 8.38 5.01 6.42
CA CYS A 306 8.39 4.10 7.58
C CYS A 306 8.60 4.85 8.91
N PRO A 307 7.68 5.74 9.34
CA PRO A 307 7.87 6.58 10.52
C PRO A 307 7.98 5.79 11.84
N GLU A 308 7.43 4.57 11.86
CA GLU A 308 7.50 3.65 12.99
C GLU A 308 8.88 3.01 13.20
N ASN A 309 9.74 3.00 12.17
CA ASN A 309 11.05 2.37 12.23
C ASN A 309 11.94 3.08 13.27
N ALA A 310 12.61 2.31 14.14
CA ALA A 310 13.46 2.86 15.20
C ALA A 310 14.59 3.75 14.65
N ASN A 311 15.14 3.42 13.48
CA ASN A 311 16.19 4.21 12.85
C ASN A 311 15.71 5.57 12.35
N MET A 312 14.41 5.75 12.13
CA MET A 312 13.82 7.04 11.75
C MET A 312 13.60 7.97 12.95
N LYS A 313 13.70 7.45 14.17
CA LYS A 313 13.65 8.23 15.43
C LYS A 313 15.04 8.64 15.92
N GLN A 314 16.10 8.25 15.21
CA GLN A 314 17.45 8.67 15.53
C GLN A 314 17.64 10.15 15.19
N TYR A 315 18.48 10.83 15.97
CA TYR A 315 18.88 12.20 15.67
C TYR A 315 19.73 12.27 14.40
N ILE A 316 19.51 13.30 13.60
CA ILE A 316 20.31 13.63 12.41
C ILE A 316 21.61 14.29 12.86
N ASP A 317 21.49 15.24 13.78
CA ASP A 317 22.59 15.93 14.43
C ASP A 317 22.35 15.94 15.95
N GLN A 318 23.44 15.91 16.72
CA GLN A 318 23.34 15.88 18.19
C GLN A 318 22.96 17.23 18.80
N ILE A 319 23.11 18.32 18.04
CA ILE A 319 23.03 19.69 18.56
C ILE A 319 21.64 20.30 18.36
N GLY A 320 21.03 20.09 17.19
CA GLY A 320 19.73 20.64 16.81
C GLY A 320 18.54 19.76 17.24
N GLY A 321 18.79 18.56 17.76
CA GLY A 321 17.73 17.68 18.30
C GLY A 321 16.72 17.21 17.27
N ARG A 322 17.01 17.35 15.97
CA ARG A 322 16.13 16.93 14.88
C ARG A 322 16.28 15.44 14.61
N VAL A 323 15.19 14.72 14.45
CA VAL A 323 15.18 13.31 14.05
C VAL A 323 14.78 13.15 12.58
N TRP A 324 15.07 11.99 11.99
CA TRP A 324 14.77 11.74 10.57
C TRP A 324 13.28 11.83 10.22
N ASN A 325 12.39 11.49 11.17
CA ASN A 325 10.95 11.68 11.01
C ASN A 325 10.54 13.15 10.80
N ASP A 326 11.31 14.09 11.32
CA ASP A 326 10.99 15.52 11.21
C ASP A 326 11.20 16.05 9.78
N LEU A 327 11.86 15.27 8.92
CA LEU A 327 12.05 15.61 7.51
C LEU A 327 10.80 15.35 6.66
N ASP A 328 9.79 14.63 7.16
CA ASP A 328 8.57 14.37 6.39
C ASP A 328 7.87 15.66 5.97
N GLY A 329 7.59 15.79 4.67
CA GLY A 329 7.00 16.98 4.06
C GLY A 329 7.96 18.16 3.89
N GLN A 330 9.21 18.09 4.37
CA GLN A 330 10.17 19.19 4.20
C GLN A 330 10.68 19.26 2.76
N ARG A 331 10.68 20.48 2.20
CA ARG A 331 11.28 20.76 0.89
C ARG A 331 12.79 20.49 0.91
N VAL A 332 13.28 19.86 -0.15
CA VAL A 332 14.71 19.64 -0.39
C VAL A 332 15.35 20.97 -0.80
N GLN A 333 16.45 21.37 -0.16
CA GLN A 333 17.11 22.65 -0.44
C GLN A 333 18.32 22.46 -1.34
N PHE A 334 18.21 22.83 -2.61
CA PHE A 334 19.32 22.82 -3.56
C PHE A 334 20.08 24.16 -3.54
N LYS A 335 21.40 24.16 -3.80
CA LYS A 335 22.24 25.37 -3.86
C LYS A 335 22.41 25.94 -5.27
N SER A 336 21.95 25.23 -6.28
CA SER A 336 21.93 25.63 -7.69
C SER A 336 20.59 25.25 -8.30
N ASP A 337 20.41 25.50 -9.61
CA ASP A 337 19.24 25.06 -10.37
C ASP A 337 19.33 23.58 -10.80
N HIS A 338 20.45 22.90 -10.50
CA HIS A 338 20.60 21.48 -10.81
C HIS A 338 19.61 20.64 -10.00
N ARG A 339 18.93 19.71 -10.66
CA ARG A 339 17.96 18.79 -10.06
C ARG A 339 18.19 17.39 -10.62
N PRO A 340 18.04 16.34 -9.80
CA PRO A 340 18.01 15.00 -10.35
C PRO A 340 16.85 14.83 -11.35
N ARG A 341 17.04 13.95 -12.33
CA ARG A 341 15.96 13.60 -13.26
C ARG A 341 14.84 12.90 -12.51
N ALA A 342 13.61 13.36 -12.74
CA ALA A 342 12.40 12.88 -12.10
C ALA A 342 12.23 11.35 -12.23
N ARG A 343 12.57 10.78 -13.39
CA ARG A 343 12.47 9.33 -13.63
C ARG A 343 13.25 8.47 -12.64
N TYR A 344 14.43 8.90 -12.21
CA TYR A 344 15.23 8.12 -11.26
C TYR A 344 14.66 8.21 -9.84
N LEU A 345 14.16 9.39 -9.46
CA LEU A 345 13.50 9.58 -8.17
C LEU A 345 12.19 8.79 -8.11
N TYR A 346 11.42 8.78 -9.19
CA TYR A 346 10.22 7.95 -9.33
C TYR A 346 10.54 6.45 -9.24
N TRP A 347 11.60 5.99 -9.91
CA TRP A 347 12.06 4.61 -9.74
C TRP A 347 12.41 4.30 -8.28
N LYS A 348 13.14 5.19 -7.61
CA LYS A 348 13.49 5.03 -6.19
C LYS A 348 12.24 4.96 -5.30
N PHE A 349 11.23 5.79 -5.60
CA PHE A 349 9.92 5.78 -4.96
C PHE A 349 9.21 4.43 -5.14
N ALA A 350 9.12 3.92 -6.37
CA ALA A 350 8.51 2.63 -6.67
C ALA A 350 9.21 1.48 -5.93
N VAL A 351 10.55 1.45 -5.93
CA VAL A 351 11.32 0.44 -5.18
C VAL A 351 11.09 0.55 -3.66
N ALA A 352 10.98 1.75 -3.12
CA ALA A 352 10.72 1.96 -1.70
C ALA A 352 9.32 1.48 -1.30
N LEU A 353 8.30 1.79 -2.08
CA LEU A 353 6.93 1.29 -1.87
C LEU A 353 6.87 -0.24 -1.93
N LEU A 354 7.53 -0.83 -2.93
CA LEU A 354 7.63 -2.27 -3.10
C LEU A 354 8.22 -2.94 -1.85
N ARG A 355 9.33 -2.43 -1.35
CA ARG A 355 9.97 -2.95 -0.13
C ARG A 355 9.10 -2.80 1.10
N LYS A 356 8.44 -1.65 1.25
CA LYS A 356 7.51 -1.42 2.37
C LYS A 356 6.35 -2.42 2.31
N ALA A 357 5.82 -2.70 1.12
CA ALA A 357 4.79 -3.71 0.92
C ALA A 357 5.28 -5.10 1.37
N TRP A 358 6.50 -5.50 1.03
CA TRP A 358 7.08 -6.79 1.44
C TRP A 358 7.31 -6.91 2.94
N GLN A 359 7.75 -5.83 3.58
CA GLN A 359 7.94 -5.79 5.02
C GLN A 359 6.60 -5.85 5.77
N SER A 360 5.53 -5.37 5.15
CA SER A 360 4.17 -5.42 5.69
C SER A 360 3.52 -6.80 5.52
N ALA A 361 4.09 -7.83 6.15
CA ALA A 361 3.70 -9.25 6.05
C ALA A 361 2.20 -9.58 6.21
N HIS A 362 1.37 -8.62 6.64
CA HIS A 362 -0.06 -8.82 6.90
C HIS A 362 -1.01 -7.88 6.14
N ARG A 363 -0.56 -6.78 5.48
CA ARG A 363 -1.44 -5.78 4.85
C ARG A 363 -0.78 -4.93 3.73
N PRO A 364 -0.31 -5.52 2.63
CA PRO A 364 0.23 -4.74 1.51
C PRO A 364 -0.81 -3.77 0.91
N ASN A 365 -2.08 -4.17 0.84
CA ASN A 365 -3.13 -3.49 0.08
C ASN A 365 -3.44 -2.08 0.58
N ASN A 366 -3.67 -1.93 1.90
CA ASN A 366 -4.09 -0.64 2.46
C ASN A 366 -2.97 0.38 2.49
N LEU A 367 -1.73 -0.09 2.48
CA LEU A 367 -0.57 0.75 2.68
C LEU A 367 -0.12 1.32 1.35
N VAL A 368 -0.03 0.48 0.32
CA VAL A 368 0.35 0.97 -1.00
C VAL A 368 -0.79 1.78 -1.61
N ALA A 369 -2.06 1.41 -1.42
CA ALA A 369 -3.19 2.25 -1.82
C ALA A 369 -3.27 3.58 -1.05
N ALA A 370 -2.84 3.61 0.21
CA ALA A 370 -2.76 4.88 0.95
C ALA A 370 -1.63 5.77 0.45
N GLU A 371 -0.46 5.24 0.09
CA GLU A 371 0.67 6.05 -0.36
C GLU A 371 0.65 6.34 -1.88
N LEU A 372 0.03 5.48 -2.70
CA LEU A 372 -0.22 5.72 -4.13
C LEU A 372 -1.50 6.52 -4.39
N GLY A 373 -2.49 6.40 -3.50
CA GLY A 373 -3.71 7.22 -3.56
C GLY A 373 -3.48 8.67 -3.14
N GLU A 374 -2.33 8.96 -2.53
CA GLU A 374 -1.82 10.31 -2.36
C GLU A 374 -1.05 10.65 -3.63
N GLU A 375 -1.55 11.59 -4.42
CA GLU A 375 -1.21 11.84 -5.83
C GLU A 375 0.20 12.45 -6.03
N TYR A 376 1.19 12.10 -5.20
CA TYR A 376 2.50 12.76 -5.18
C TYR A 376 3.20 12.80 -6.54
N TRP A 377 3.21 11.70 -7.28
CA TRP A 377 3.83 11.61 -8.61
C TRP A 377 2.83 11.74 -9.77
N GLY A 378 1.55 11.88 -9.44
CA GLY A 378 0.47 11.74 -10.40
C GLY A 378 0.34 10.32 -10.96
N ILE A 379 -0.82 10.05 -11.54
CA ILE A 379 -1.06 8.82 -12.28
C ILE A 379 -0.31 8.94 -13.62
N GLY A 380 0.80 8.21 -13.74
CA GLY A 380 1.60 7.92 -14.95
C GLY A 380 2.18 9.09 -15.76
N GLY A 381 3.45 9.39 -15.50
CA GLY A 381 4.31 10.08 -16.47
C GLY A 381 5.25 9.11 -17.18
N PRO A 382 6.02 9.57 -18.18
CA PRO A 382 6.99 8.78 -18.96
C PRO A 382 8.27 8.49 -18.14
N TRP A 383 8.09 8.06 -16.90
CA TRP A 383 9.17 7.88 -15.93
C TRP A 383 9.82 6.52 -16.05
N ILE A 384 9.05 5.47 -16.34
CA ILE A 384 9.50 4.09 -16.52
C ILE A 384 8.63 3.51 -17.63
N ARG A 385 9.21 2.76 -18.56
CA ARG A 385 8.43 2.12 -19.63
C ARG A 385 7.36 1.19 -19.06
N ARG A 386 6.19 1.18 -19.70
CA ARG A 386 4.98 0.49 -19.24
C ARG A 386 5.23 -0.98 -18.94
N LYS A 387 5.96 -1.70 -19.81
CA LYS A 387 6.29 -3.11 -19.60
C LYS A 387 6.97 -3.42 -18.26
N TYR A 388 7.79 -2.50 -17.73
CA TYR A 388 8.42 -2.69 -16.43
C TYR A 388 7.48 -2.34 -15.28
N LEU A 389 6.67 -1.28 -15.43
CA LEU A 389 5.61 -0.97 -14.47
C LEU A 389 4.60 -2.11 -14.35
N LEU A 390 4.28 -2.78 -15.46
CA LEU A 390 3.46 -3.98 -15.47
C LEU A 390 4.12 -5.09 -14.64
N ALA A 391 5.42 -5.32 -14.82
CA ALA A 391 6.14 -6.29 -14.00
C ALA A 391 6.13 -5.93 -12.50
N PHE A 392 6.23 -4.65 -12.14
CA PHE A 392 6.06 -4.17 -10.76
C PHE A 392 4.67 -4.44 -10.21
N ALA A 393 3.63 -4.11 -10.99
CA ALA A 393 2.23 -4.29 -10.62
C ALA A 393 1.88 -5.77 -10.45
N GLU A 394 2.32 -6.61 -11.39
CA GLU A 394 2.17 -8.07 -11.33
C GLU A 394 2.81 -8.63 -10.07
N TYR A 395 3.98 -8.12 -9.67
CA TYR A 395 4.66 -8.56 -8.47
C TYR A 395 3.86 -8.24 -7.20
N LEU A 396 3.40 -6.99 -7.09
CA LEU A 396 2.65 -6.53 -5.91
C LEU A 396 1.26 -7.16 -5.82
N GLY A 397 0.79 -7.75 -6.93
CA GLY A 397 -0.52 -8.32 -7.10
C GLY A 397 -1.59 -7.25 -7.32
N HIS A 398 -2.75 -7.68 -7.83
CA HIS A 398 -3.93 -6.84 -8.15
C HIS A 398 -4.53 -6.08 -6.97
N ALA A 399 -3.96 -6.21 -5.78
CA ALA A 399 -4.55 -5.71 -4.57
C ALA A 399 -4.27 -4.21 -4.32
N VAL A 400 -3.61 -3.54 -5.25
CA VAL A 400 -3.03 -2.20 -5.05
C VAL A 400 -3.58 -1.13 -6.01
N GLY A 401 -4.50 -1.44 -6.93
CA GLY A 401 -5.09 -0.41 -7.80
C GLY A 401 -4.08 0.14 -8.83
N TRP A 402 -3.19 -0.71 -9.33
CA TRP A 402 -2.15 -0.34 -10.31
C TRP A 402 -2.70 0.00 -11.70
N GLU A 403 -3.97 -0.32 -11.95
CA GLU A 403 -4.67 -0.11 -13.21
C GLU A 403 -4.53 1.35 -13.67
N ASN A 404 -4.78 2.29 -12.76
CA ASN A 404 -4.61 3.72 -13.03
C ASN A 404 -3.17 4.05 -13.48
N LEU A 405 -2.17 3.49 -12.78
CA LEU A 405 -0.76 3.75 -13.07
C LEU A 405 -0.32 3.16 -14.41
N LEU A 406 -0.92 2.05 -14.83
CA LEU A 406 -0.68 1.39 -16.12
C LEU A 406 -1.39 2.09 -17.28
N GLU A 407 -2.56 2.69 -17.05
CA GLU A 407 -3.30 3.47 -18.05
C GLU A 407 -2.54 4.75 -18.43
N ALA A 408 -1.88 5.38 -17.47
CA ALA A 408 -1.14 6.62 -17.72
C ALA A 408 0.33 6.41 -18.12
N ALA A 409 0.86 5.19 -17.97
CA ALA A 409 2.11 4.80 -18.62
C ALA A 409 1.85 4.59 -20.13
N ALA A 410 1.44 5.62 -20.86
CA ALA A 410 1.33 5.58 -22.31
C ALA A 410 2.72 5.28 -22.88
N GLU A 411 2.85 4.19 -23.63
CA GLU A 411 4.02 4.02 -24.48
C GLU A 411 3.86 5.00 -25.64
N PRO A 412 4.89 5.79 -26.01
CA PRO A 412 4.88 6.41 -27.32
C PRO A 412 4.71 5.29 -28.35
N GLU A 413 3.73 5.46 -29.23
CA GLU A 413 3.31 4.48 -30.23
C GLU A 413 4.49 4.12 -31.14
N ASP A 414 5.21 3.06 -30.77
CA ASP A 414 6.02 2.28 -31.68
C ASP A 414 5.44 0.86 -31.69
N ASP A 415 4.69 0.54 -32.75
CA ASP A 415 4.37 -0.80 -33.28
C ASP A 415 3.14 -1.59 -32.72
N ASP A 416 2.02 -1.50 -33.46
CA ASP A 416 1.07 -2.56 -33.85
C ASP A 416 0.53 -3.59 -32.83
N ASN A 417 0.08 -3.19 -31.63
CA ASN A 417 -0.87 -4.04 -30.89
C ASN A 417 -1.92 -3.22 -30.11
N GLU A 418 -3.15 -3.26 -30.61
CA GLU A 418 -4.36 -2.67 -30.02
C GLU A 418 -4.78 -3.41 -28.73
N PRO A 419 -4.97 -2.72 -27.59
CA PRO A 419 -5.61 -3.32 -26.41
C PRO A 419 -7.05 -2.81 -26.24
N ASP A 420 -7.99 -3.76 -26.12
CA ASP A 420 -9.39 -3.55 -25.74
C ASP A 420 -9.54 -2.86 -24.36
N PRO A 421 -10.06 -1.62 -24.29
CA PRO A 421 -10.14 -0.83 -23.07
C PRO A 421 -11.47 -0.97 -22.30
N GLY A 422 -12.42 -1.83 -22.73
CA GLY A 422 -13.80 -1.82 -22.22
C GLY A 422 -14.02 -2.44 -20.83
N GLY A 423 -13.13 -3.32 -20.36
CA GLY A 423 -13.37 -4.14 -19.16
C GLY A 423 -12.87 -3.55 -17.82
N LEU A 424 -11.93 -2.60 -17.85
CA LEU A 424 -11.20 -2.16 -16.65
C LEU A 424 -11.88 -0.99 -15.91
N VAL A 425 -12.53 -0.09 -16.66
CA VAL A 425 -13.17 1.14 -16.13
C VAL A 425 -14.26 0.83 -15.10
N VAL A 426 -15.00 -0.28 -15.30
CA VAL A 426 -16.08 -0.71 -14.39
C VAL A 426 -15.55 -1.28 -13.07
N ALA A 427 -14.34 -1.88 -13.08
CA ALA A 427 -13.73 -2.44 -11.87
C ALA A 427 -13.11 -1.35 -10.97
N VAL A 428 -12.50 -0.32 -11.57
CA VAL A 428 -11.85 0.80 -10.88
C VAL A 428 -12.87 1.70 -10.16
N GLU A 429 -14.02 2.01 -10.80
CA GLU A 429 -15.09 2.77 -10.15
C GLU A 429 -15.68 2.06 -8.91
N GLN A 430 -15.74 0.73 -8.93
CA GLN A 430 -16.32 -0.04 -7.82
C GLN A 430 -15.36 -0.17 -6.62
N ILE A 431 -14.05 -0.26 -6.86
CA ILE A 431 -13.03 -0.21 -5.81
C ILE A 431 -13.06 1.15 -5.09
N ARG A 432 -13.25 2.25 -5.84
CA ARG A 432 -13.41 3.61 -5.31
C ARG A 432 -14.66 3.75 -4.42
N LYS A 433 -15.79 3.14 -4.79
CA LYS A 433 -17.02 3.11 -3.96
C LYS A 433 -16.83 2.31 -2.66
N ASN A 434 -16.14 1.18 -2.73
CA ASN A 434 -15.87 0.32 -1.57
C ASN A 434 -14.87 0.92 -0.56
N HIS A 435 -13.85 1.63 -1.04
CA HIS A 435 -12.90 2.37 -0.17
C HIS A 435 -13.59 3.49 0.62
N THR A 436 -14.57 4.17 0.02
CA THR A 436 -15.33 5.25 0.66
C THR A 436 -16.16 4.72 1.85
N GLN A 437 -16.76 3.52 1.72
CA GLN A 437 -17.54 2.90 2.79
C GLN A 437 -16.65 2.36 3.94
N VAL A 438 -15.48 1.78 3.62
CA VAL A 438 -14.52 1.32 4.63
C VAL A 438 -13.91 2.51 5.41
N GLY A 439 -13.66 3.63 4.73
CA GLY A 439 -13.23 4.90 5.36
C GLY A 439 -14.24 5.41 6.39
N GLN A 440 -15.54 5.40 6.07
CA GLN A 440 -16.61 5.78 7.00
C GLN A 440 -16.69 4.83 8.21
N GLY A 441 -16.44 3.52 8.01
CA GLY A 441 -16.35 2.52 9.07
C GLY A 441 -15.18 2.77 10.03
N LEU A 442 -14.02 3.17 9.51
CA LEU A 442 -12.82 3.50 10.30
C LEU A 442 -13.01 4.79 11.10
N VAL A 443 -13.64 5.82 10.54
CA VAL A 443 -14.00 7.06 11.25
C VAL A 443 -14.96 6.75 12.41
N ARG A 444 -15.96 5.88 12.19
CA ARG A 444 -16.88 5.42 13.25
C ARG A 444 -16.16 4.65 14.36
N ARG A 445 -15.19 3.77 14.02
CA ARG A 445 -14.37 3.04 14.99
C ARG A 445 -13.41 3.96 15.76
N GLY A 446 -12.82 4.96 15.10
CA GLY A 446 -12.00 6.01 15.72
C GLY A 446 -12.79 6.84 16.74
N ARG A 447 -14.00 7.27 16.39
CA ARG A 447 -14.93 7.97 17.30
C ARG A 447 -15.32 7.11 18.50
N ARG A 448 -15.58 5.80 18.32
CA ARG A 448 -15.84 4.85 19.41
C ARG A 448 -14.64 4.66 20.34
N ARG A 449 -13.41 4.55 19.80
CA ARG A 449 -12.18 4.47 20.61
C ARG A 449 -11.93 5.74 21.41
N ARG A 450 -12.11 6.93 20.82
CA ARG A 450 -12.00 8.23 21.54
C ARG A 450 -13.04 8.35 22.66
N ARG A 451 -14.29 7.92 22.45
CA ARG A 451 -15.33 7.87 23.49
C ARG A 451 -14.98 6.90 24.64
N ARG A 452 -14.45 5.71 24.32
CA ARG A 452 -14.00 4.75 25.35
C ARG A 452 -12.80 5.27 26.15
N ARG A 453 -11.85 5.96 25.49
CA ARG A 453 -10.70 6.58 26.17
C ARG A 453 -11.12 7.72 27.10
N ARG A 454 -12.05 8.58 26.66
CA ARG A 454 -12.65 9.61 27.53
C ARG A 454 -13.40 9.01 28.73
N ARG A 455 -14.16 7.93 28.54
CA ARG A 455 -14.84 7.22 29.65
C ARG A 455 -13.87 6.54 30.62
N ARG A 456 -12.69 6.11 30.17
CA ARG A 456 -11.64 5.58 31.06
C ARG A 456 -10.93 6.68 31.84
N LEU A 457 -10.68 7.83 31.21
CA LEU A 457 -10.06 8.99 31.88
C LEU A 457 -11.01 9.67 32.88
N ALA A 458 -12.32 9.54 32.69
CA ALA A 458 -13.32 10.04 33.62
C ALA A 458 -13.59 9.10 34.82
N ARG A 459 -12.90 7.95 34.90
CA ARG A 459 -12.98 7.05 36.05
C ARG A 459 -11.63 7.02 36.76
N GLY A 460 -11.65 7.26 38.07
CA GLY A 460 -10.49 7.11 38.93
C GLY A 460 -10.00 5.65 38.99
N PRO A 461 -8.81 5.40 39.55
CA PRO A 461 -8.23 4.06 39.70
C PRO A 461 -9.11 3.08 40.49
N ASP A 462 -10.04 3.62 41.29
CA ASP A 462 -11.07 2.95 42.09
C ASP A 462 -12.41 2.77 41.36
N GLY A 463 -12.49 3.14 40.08
CA GLY A 463 -13.65 2.92 39.21
C GLY A 463 -14.80 3.91 39.40
N ARG A 464 -14.67 4.88 40.31
CA ARG A 464 -15.66 5.95 40.53
C ARG A 464 -15.49 7.08 39.53
N TRP A 465 -16.59 7.74 39.19
CA TRP A 465 -16.55 8.92 38.32
C TRP A 465 -15.86 10.06 39.06
N ILE A 466 -14.87 10.67 38.43
CA ILE A 466 -14.23 11.89 38.94
C ILE A 466 -15.23 13.02 38.65
N ALA A 467 -15.80 13.59 39.72
CA ALA A 467 -16.80 14.65 39.67
C ALA A 467 -16.23 15.95 39.09
#